data_AF-A0A934SHK7-F1
#
_entry.id   AF-A0A934SHK7-F1
#
_cell.length_a   1.000
_cell.length_b   1.000
_cell.length_c   1.000
_cell.angle_alpha   90.00
_cell.angle_beta   90.00
_cell.angle_gamma   90.00
#
_symmetry.space_group_name_H-M   'P 1'
#
loop_
_entity.id
_entity.type
_entity.pdbx_description
1 polymer ?
#
loop_
_entity_poly.entity_id
_entity_poly.type
_entity_poly.pdbx_seq_one_letter_code
_entity_poly.pdbx_strand_id
1 'polypeptide(L)'
;MTKADASLKSLTLHFAGLFILFTAVLIALLVALEVFLGFTMENNVMGLIIPIIVAMQIGTIYFNRTGQRPTPSFSWKAALSFATTSVVLSFVLIAVMYLLGLRPEIDALLAEPGSPPIILGVTAFLWLLLLLGCRFTFAAGAKQGQKLQEKTAKRKASRD
;
A
#
# COMPACT_ATOMS: atom_id res chain seq x y z
N MET A 1 -27.21 10.89 7.76
CA MET A 1 -25.80 10.65 7.36
C MET A 1 -25.77 10.49 5.85
N THR A 2 -25.33 11.52 5.13
CA THR A 2 -25.09 11.46 3.69
C THR A 2 -24.09 10.34 3.43
N LYS A 3 -24.47 9.34 2.64
CA LYS A 3 -23.56 8.29 2.17
C LYS A 3 -22.47 9.00 1.39
N ALA A 4 -21.35 9.30 2.04
CA ALA A 4 -20.19 9.86 1.37
C ALA A 4 -19.82 8.86 0.28
N ASP A 5 -20.06 9.25 -0.98
CA ASP A 5 -19.73 8.41 -2.12
C ASP A 5 -18.29 7.97 -1.94
N ALA A 6 -18.07 6.66 -1.87
CA ALA A 6 -16.75 6.06 -1.79
C ALA A 6 -16.07 6.20 -3.17
N SER A 7 -15.88 7.45 -3.58
CA SER A 7 -15.31 7.81 -4.86
C SER A 7 -13.88 7.29 -4.90
N LEU A 8 -13.48 6.81 -6.08
CA LEU A 8 -12.14 6.28 -6.31
C LEU A 8 -11.07 7.29 -5.86
N LYS A 9 -11.26 8.58 -6.18
CA LYS A 9 -10.37 9.67 -5.76
C LYS A 9 -10.20 9.74 -4.24
N SER A 10 -11.31 9.69 -3.49
CA SER A 10 -11.24 9.70 -2.03
C SER A 10 -10.47 8.48 -1.52
N LEU A 11 -10.74 7.28 -2.04
CA LEU A 11 -10.06 6.06 -1.59
C LEU A 11 -8.56 6.12 -1.89
N THR A 12 -8.17 6.60 -3.07
CA THR A 12 -6.77 6.77 -3.46
C THR A 12 -6.04 7.77 -2.58
N LEU A 13 -6.68 8.87 -2.19
CA LEU A 13 -6.09 9.83 -1.26
C LEU A 13 -5.85 9.22 0.12
N HIS A 14 -6.83 8.46 0.65
CA HIS A 14 -6.67 7.75 1.93
C HIS A 14 -5.58 6.68 1.82
N PHE A 15 -5.52 5.98 0.68
CA PHE A 15 -4.47 5.02 0.39
C PHE A 15 -3.10 5.68 0.43
N ALA A 16 -2.92 6.80 -0.28
CA ALA A 16 -1.65 7.55 -0.31
C ALA A 16 -1.24 8.02 1.09
N GLY A 17 -2.19 8.59 1.85
CA GLY A 17 -1.92 9.05 3.22
C GLY A 17 -1.50 7.91 4.15
N LEU A 18 -2.21 6.77 4.11
CA LEU A 18 -1.83 5.60 4.88
C LEU A 18 -0.50 5.01 4.42
N PHE A 19 -0.23 4.96 3.11
CA PHE A 19 1.05 4.50 2.58
C PHE A 19 2.22 5.32 3.14
N ILE A 20 2.11 6.64 3.11
CA ILE A 20 3.13 7.55 3.66
C ILE A 20 3.29 7.31 5.16
N LEU A 21 2.19 7.24 5.90
CA LEU A 21 2.22 7.01 7.35
C LEU A 21 2.89 5.67 7.70
N PHE A 22 2.47 4.57 7.08
CA PHE A 22 3.05 3.24 7.33
C PHE A 22 4.53 3.19 6.94
N THR A 23 4.90 3.82 5.83
CA THR A 23 6.31 3.92 5.41
C THR A 23 7.14 4.71 6.42
N ALA A 24 6.64 5.86 6.89
CA ALA A 24 7.34 6.67 7.89
C ALA A 24 7.50 5.94 9.23
N VAL A 25 6.42 5.30 9.71
CA VAL A 25 6.45 4.48 10.94
C VAL A 25 7.45 3.34 10.80
N LEU A 26 7.47 2.67 9.65
CA LEU A 26 8.40 1.58 9.42
C LEU A 26 9.85 2.06 9.42
N ILE A 27 10.16 3.14 8.69
CA ILE A 27 11.50 3.72 8.67
C ILE A 27 11.95 4.09 10.09
N ALA A 28 11.09 4.76 10.87
CA ALA A 28 11.38 5.12 12.26
C ALA A 28 11.66 3.87 13.12
N LEU A 29 10.89 2.81 12.95
CA LEU A 29 11.09 1.55 13.66
C LEU A 29 12.40 0.86 13.25
N LEU A 30 12.75 0.86 11.97
CA LEU A 30 14.01 0.30 11.48
C LEU A 30 15.22 1.05 12.02
N VAL A 31 15.19 2.38 12.00
CA VAL A 31 16.24 3.21 12.59
C VAL A 31 16.38 2.93 14.09
N ALA A 32 15.27 2.79 14.82
CA ALA A 32 15.33 2.42 16.23
C ALA A 32 15.96 1.04 16.45
N LEU A 33 15.58 0.02 15.67
CA LEU A 33 16.16 -1.32 15.77
C LEU A 33 17.66 -1.32 15.45
N GLU A 34 18.09 -0.54 14.45
CA GLU A 34 19.50 -0.41 14.09
C GLU A 34 20.30 0.23 15.24
N VAL A 35 19.81 1.36 15.78
CA VAL A 35 20.50 2.09 16.86
C VAL A 35 20.55 1.31 18.17
N PHE A 36 19.46 0.62 18.53
CA PHE A 36 19.35 -0.03 19.85
C PHE A 36 19.76 -1.51 19.87
N LEU A 37 19.65 -2.22 18.73
CA LEU A 37 19.90 -3.66 18.65
C LEU A 37 20.99 -4.03 17.62
N GLY A 38 21.58 -3.06 16.93
CA GLY A 38 22.60 -3.32 15.90
C GLY A 38 22.06 -4.12 14.70
N PHE A 39 20.75 -4.10 14.48
CA PHE A 39 20.11 -4.88 13.44
C PHE A 39 20.24 -4.19 12.08
N THR A 40 20.84 -4.86 11.10
CA THR A 40 20.96 -4.38 9.72
C THR A 40 19.98 -5.12 8.80
N MET A 41 19.07 -4.38 8.16
CA MET A 41 18.15 -4.93 7.15
C MET A 41 18.83 -4.96 5.77
N GLU A 42 19.15 -6.15 5.26
CA GLU A 42 19.58 -6.31 3.86
C GLU A 42 18.40 -6.53 2.88
N ASN A 43 17.19 -6.88 3.37
CA ASN A 43 16.09 -7.32 2.50
C ASN A 43 15.08 -6.22 2.14
N ASN A 44 15.00 -5.92 0.83
CA ASN A 44 14.12 -4.92 0.22
C ASN A 44 12.64 -5.35 0.01
N VAL A 45 12.20 -6.48 0.59
CA VAL A 45 10.85 -7.04 0.37
C VAL A 45 9.72 -6.13 0.90
N MET A 46 10.06 -5.21 1.81
CA MET A 46 9.12 -4.31 2.46
C MET A 46 8.37 -3.37 1.50
N GLY A 47 8.96 -3.05 0.34
CA GLY A 47 8.34 -2.19 -0.68
C GLY A 47 7.04 -2.77 -1.28
N LEU A 48 6.85 -4.09 -1.22
CA LEU A 48 5.64 -4.76 -1.70
C LEU A 48 4.58 -4.95 -0.60
N ILE A 49 5.02 -5.10 0.65
CA ILE A 49 4.15 -5.44 1.77
C ILE A 49 3.27 -4.24 2.16
N ILE A 50 3.84 -3.03 2.21
CA ILE A 50 3.11 -1.83 2.65
C ILE A 50 1.88 -1.55 1.75
N PRO A 51 1.99 -1.48 0.41
CA PRO A 51 0.83 -1.30 -0.46
C PRO A 51 -0.29 -2.31 -0.22
N ILE A 52 0.09 -3.58 0.01
CA ILE A 52 -0.85 -4.69 0.19
C ILE A 52 -1.62 -4.54 1.52
N ILE A 53 -0.92 -4.22 2.61
CA ILE A 53 -1.55 -3.97 3.91
C ILE A 53 -2.49 -2.75 3.84
N VAL A 54 -2.03 -1.66 3.20
CA VAL A 54 -2.83 -0.44 3.07
C VAL A 54 -4.06 -0.69 2.19
N ALA A 55 -3.94 -1.43 1.09
CA ALA A 55 -5.07 -1.81 0.24
C ALA A 55 -6.13 -2.60 1.02
N MET A 56 -5.72 -3.51 1.90
CA MET A 56 -6.62 -4.23 2.79
C MET A 56 -7.39 -3.29 3.72
N GLN A 57 -6.69 -2.36 4.38
CA GLN A 57 -7.30 -1.39 5.27
C GLN A 57 -8.32 -0.49 4.54
N ILE A 58 -7.97 -0.05 3.33
CA ILE A 58 -8.87 0.74 2.48
C ILE A 58 -10.10 -0.09 2.06
N GLY A 59 -9.95 -1.39 1.85
CA GLY A 59 -11.07 -2.31 1.64
C GLY A 59 -12.06 -2.33 2.80
N THR A 60 -11.55 -2.38 4.03
CA THR A 60 -12.37 -2.31 5.24
C THR A 60 -13.08 -0.94 5.36
N ILE A 61 -12.36 0.16 5.09
CA ILE A 61 -12.94 1.50 5.09
C ILE A 61 -14.05 1.63 4.04
N TYR A 62 -13.83 1.11 2.83
CA TYR A 62 -14.83 1.09 1.77
C TYR A 62 -16.12 0.40 2.23
N PHE A 63 -16.00 -0.80 2.84
CA PHE A 63 -17.17 -1.53 3.34
C PHE A 63 -17.88 -0.74 4.44
N ASN A 64 -17.14 -0.16 5.38
CA ASN A 64 -17.72 0.63 6.46
C ASN A 64 -18.48 1.88 5.97
N ARG A 65 -18.07 2.46 4.84
CA ARG A 65 -18.74 3.62 4.24
C ARG A 65 -19.96 3.25 3.38
N THR A 66 -19.86 2.16 2.62
CA THR A 66 -20.87 1.79 1.62
C THR A 66 -21.85 0.73 2.11
N GLY A 67 -21.48 -0.04 3.12
CA GLY A 67 -22.21 -1.23 3.58
C GLY A 67 -22.21 -2.39 2.57
N GLN A 68 -21.43 -2.28 1.48
CA GLN A 68 -21.44 -3.23 0.37
C GLN A 68 -20.03 -3.69 0.03
N ARG A 69 -19.94 -4.88 -0.58
CA ARG A 69 -18.67 -5.35 -1.16
C ARG A 69 -18.41 -4.62 -2.48
N PRO A 70 -17.14 -4.34 -2.82
CA PRO A 70 -16.82 -3.72 -4.10
C PRO A 70 -17.15 -4.68 -5.25
N THR A 71 -17.67 -4.14 -6.35
CA THR A 71 -17.88 -4.93 -7.58
C THR A 71 -16.53 -5.36 -8.19
N PRO A 72 -16.48 -6.43 -9.00
CA PRO A 72 -15.22 -6.88 -9.61
C PRO A 72 -14.55 -5.82 -10.49
N SER A 73 -15.35 -5.01 -11.20
CA SER A 73 -14.88 -3.92 -12.05
C SER A 73 -14.33 -2.75 -11.23
N PHE A 74 -15.00 -2.36 -10.15
CA PHE A 74 -14.52 -1.32 -9.24
C PHE A 74 -13.22 -1.75 -8.54
N SER A 75 -13.13 -3.02 -8.14
CA SER A 75 -11.92 -3.56 -7.51
C SER A 75 -10.69 -3.50 -8.42
N TRP A 76 -10.85 -3.72 -9.74
CA TRP A 76 -9.75 -3.52 -10.70
C TRP A 76 -9.34 -2.04 -10.81
N LYS A 77 -10.32 -1.12 -10.88
CA LYS A 77 -10.03 0.32 -10.96
C LYS A 77 -9.32 0.82 -9.69
N ALA A 78 -9.76 0.38 -8.52
CA ALA A 78 -9.13 0.66 -7.23
C ALA A 78 -7.70 0.10 -7.19
N ALA A 79 -7.53 -1.18 -7.53
CA ALA A 79 -6.21 -1.82 -7.54
C ALA A 79 -5.22 -1.14 -8.49
N LEU A 80 -5.66 -0.79 -9.71
CA LEU A 80 -4.85 -0.05 -10.67
C LEU A 80 -4.41 1.31 -10.10
N SER A 81 -5.34 2.04 -9.47
CA SER A 81 -5.05 3.31 -8.84
C SER A 81 -4.06 3.16 -7.68
N PHE A 82 -4.24 2.17 -6.81
CA PHE A 82 -3.36 1.92 -5.67
C PHE A 82 -1.96 1.46 -6.09
N ALA A 83 -1.85 0.54 -7.05
CA ALA A 83 -0.57 0.08 -7.57
C ALA A 83 0.21 1.22 -8.24
N THR A 84 -0.46 2.02 -9.07
CA THR A 84 0.15 3.20 -9.70
C THR A 84 0.58 4.24 -8.67
N THR A 85 -0.28 4.53 -7.69
CA THR A 85 0.05 5.46 -6.60
C THR A 85 1.24 4.97 -5.79
N SER A 86 1.32 3.67 -5.51
CA SER A 86 2.44 3.06 -4.78
C SER A 86 3.75 3.24 -5.54
N VAL A 87 3.76 2.95 -6.84
CA VAL A 87 4.96 3.13 -7.67
C VAL A 87 5.38 4.60 -7.74
N VAL A 88 4.43 5.52 -7.95
CA VAL A 88 4.71 6.96 -7.97
C VAL A 88 5.31 7.42 -6.64
N LEU A 89 4.71 7.03 -5.51
CA LEU A 89 5.22 7.40 -4.18
C LEU A 89 6.59 6.79 -3.90
N SER A 90 6.84 5.55 -4.32
CA SER A 90 8.15 4.91 -4.21
C SER A 90 9.21 5.66 -5.03
N PHE A 91 8.90 6.05 -6.26
CA PHE A 91 9.81 6.87 -7.08
C PHE A 91 10.07 8.24 -6.46
N VAL A 92 9.04 8.90 -5.92
CA VAL A 92 9.21 10.17 -5.19
C VAL A 92 10.13 9.98 -3.99
N LEU A 93 9.96 8.91 -3.20
CA LEU A 93 10.81 8.62 -2.06
C LEU A 93 12.26 8.36 -2.48
N ILE A 94 12.48 7.55 -3.52
CA ILE A 94 13.81 7.28 -4.08
C ILE A 94 14.46 8.58 -4.56
N ALA A 95 13.71 9.42 -5.29
CA ALA A 95 14.21 10.70 -5.78
C ALA A 95 14.60 11.64 -4.63
N VAL A 96 13.80 11.71 -3.56
CA VAL A 96 14.14 12.50 -2.36
C VAL A 96 15.40 11.96 -1.69
N MET A 97 15.53 10.64 -1.51
CA MET A 97 16.72 10.02 -0.92
C MET A 97 17.97 10.28 -1.76
N TYR A 98 17.83 10.22 -3.09
CA TYR A 98 18.90 10.52 -4.03
C TYR A 98 19.36 11.98 -3.92
N LEU A 99 18.42 12.94 -3.93
CA LEU A 99 18.72 14.36 -3.79
C LEU A 99 19.35 14.72 -2.43
N LEU A 100 19.10 13.92 -1.39
CA LEU A 100 19.73 14.07 -0.08
C LEU A 100 21.10 13.37 0.03
N GLY A 101 21.60 12.73 -1.04
CA GLY A 101 22.87 12.02 -1.05
C GLY A 101 22.88 10.70 -0.26
N LEU A 102 21.71 10.16 0.08
CA LEU A 102 21.58 8.94 0.90
C LEU A 102 21.71 7.64 0.08
N ARG A 103 21.80 7.75 -1.26
CA ARG A 103 21.86 6.61 -2.19
C ARG A 103 22.81 6.87 -3.37
N PRO A 104 24.12 7.06 -3.13
CA PRO A 104 25.09 7.26 -4.21
C PRO A 104 25.20 6.06 -5.16
N GLU A 105 24.75 4.87 -4.74
CA GLU A 105 24.78 3.65 -5.55
C GLU A 105 23.85 3.73 -6.77
N ILE A 106 22.88 4.66 -6.77
CA ILE A 106 21.98 4.87 -7.91
C ILE A 106 22.74 5.37 -9.15
N ASP A 107 23.75 6.23 -8.97
CA ASP A 107 24.55 6.75 -10.09
C ASP A 107 25.36 5.63 -10.75
N ALA A 108 25.98 4.77 -9.92
CA ALA A 108 26.70 3.59 -10.40
C ALA A 108 25.77 2.64 -11.16
N LEU A 109 24.58 2.39 -10.61
CA LEU A 109 23.58 1.54 -11.24
C LEU A 109 23.13 2.10 -12.59
N LEU A 110 22.86 3.40 -12.70
CA LEU A 110 22.40 4.03 -13.95
C LEU A 110 23.49 4.16 -15.02
N ALA A 111 24.76 4.17 -14.62
CA ALA A 111 25.90 4.22 -15.53
C ALA A 111 26.17 2.89 -16.25
N GLU A 112 25.70 1.75 -15.69
CA GLU A 112 25.91 0.43 -16.29
C GLU A 112 25.10 0.25 -17.59
N PRO A 113 25.75 -0.03 -18.73
CA PRO A 113 25.06 -0.30 -19.98
C PRO A 113 24.21 -1.57 -19.86
N GLY A 114 22.88 -1.40 -19.87
CA GLY A 114 21.92 -2.50 -19.75
C GLY A 114 21.10 -2.49 -18.46
N SER A 115 21.47 -1.68 -17.46
CA SER A 115 20.68 -1.53 -16.25
C SER A 115 19.29 -0.88 -16.48
N PRO A 116 19.11 0.16 -17.35
CA PRO A 116 17.81 0.80 -17.49
C PRO A 116 16.68 -0.13 -17.97
N PRO A 117 16.85 -0.97 -19.02
CA PRO A 117 15.80 -1.89 -19.44
C PRO A 117 15.51 -2.98 -18.39
N ILE A 118 16.52 -3.42 -17.63
CA ILE A 118 16.33 -4.39 -16.53
C ILE A 118 15.49 -3.76 -15.40
N ILE A 119 15.82 -2.53 -14.98
CA ILE A 119 15.08 -1.79 -13.96
C ILE A 119 13.64 -1.58 -14.39
N LEU A 120 13.40 -1.19 -15.65
CA LEU A 120 12.06 -1.03 -16.20
C LEU A 120 11.30 -2.36 -16.21
N GLY A 121 11.94 -3.46 -16.64
CA GLY A 121 11.34 -4.80 -16.66
C GLY A 121 10.94 -5.28 -15.27
N VAL A 122 11.84 -5.16 -14.29
CA VAL A 122 11.58 -5.51 -12.88
C VAL A 122 10.48 -4.63 -12.32
N THR A 123 10.53 -3.31 -12.55
CA THR A 123 9.50 -2.38 -12.06
C THR A 123 8.13 -2.68 -12.64
N ALA A 124 8.04 -2.97 -13.93
CA ALA A 124 6.78 -3.36 -14.58
C ALA A 124 6.23 -4.67 -14.00
N PHE A 125 7.10 -5.67 -13.78
CA PHE A 125 6.72 -6.93 -13.16
C PHE A 125 6.21 -6.73 -11.71
N LEU A 126 6.93 -5.95 -10.89
CA LEU A 126 6.53 -5.62 -9.53
C LEU A 126 5.22 -4.82 -9.50
N TRP A 127 5.01 -3.91 -10.44
CA TRP A 127 3.76 -3.17 -10.57
C TRP A 127 2.57 -4.10 -10.88
N LEU A 128 2.76 -5.11 -11.74
CA LEU A 128 1.74 -6.12 -12.01
C LEU A 128 1.44 -6.96 -10.76
N LEU A 129 2.46 -7.37 -10.01
CA LEU A 129 2.27 -8.07 -8.74
C LEU A 129 1.53 -7.21 -7.72
N LEU A 130 1.87 -5.93 -7.61
CA LEU A 130 1.17 -4.97 -6.76
C LEU A 130 -0.28 -4.80 -7.18
N LEU A 131 -0.55 -4.74 -8.48
CA LEU A 131 -1.90 -4.62 -9.01
C LEU A 131 -2.75 -5.83 -8.61
N LEU A 132 -2.23 -7.05 -8.79
CA LEU A 132 -2.91 -8.26 -8.34
C LEU A 132 -3.06 -8.30 -6.81
N GLY A 133 -1.98 -8.02 -6.07
CA GLY A 133 -1.96 -8.00 -4.62
C GLY A 133 -2.98 -7.02 -4.03
N CYS A 134 -2.99 -5.78 -4.51
CA CYS A 134 -3.94 -4.75 -4.12
C CYS A 134 -5.38 -5.15 -4.45
N ARG A 135 -5.63 -5.77 -5.61
CA ARG A 135 -6.96 -6.27 -5.97
C ARG A 135 -7.47 -7.28 -4.96
N PHE A 136 -6.69 -8.32 -4.69
CA PHE A 136 -7.11 -9.41 -3.79
C PHE A 136 -7.28 -8.91 -2.36
N THR A 137 -6.35 -8.09 -1.87
CA THR A 137 -6.39 -7.60 -0.50
C THR A 137 -7.44 -6.52 -0.27
N PHE A 138 -7.72 -5.65 -1.24
CA PHE A 138 -8.84 -4.72 -1.15
C PHE A 138 -10.18 -5.46 -1.04
N ALA A 139 -10.40 -6.48 -1.88
CA ALA A 139 -11.59 -7.32 -1.81
C ALA A 139 -11.66 -8.11 -0.49
N ALA A 140 -10.52 -8.64 -0.02
CA ALA A 140 -10.43 -9.35 1.25
C ALA A 140 -10.71 -8.41 2.44
N GLY A 141 -10.20 -7.18 2.42
CA GLY A 141 -10.43 -6.16 3.43
C GLY A 141 -11.90 -5.76 3.55
N ALA A 142 -12.61 -5.66 2.42
CA ALA A 142 -14.05 -5.43 2.43
C ALA A 142 -14.83 -6.62 3.04
N LYS A 143 -14.42 -7.85 2.71
CA LYS A 143 -14.98 -9.07 3.32
C LYS A 143 -14.70 -9.15 4.82
N GLN A 144 -13.54 -8.70 5.29
CA GLN A 144 -13.21 -8.61 6.71
C GLN A 144 -14.07 -7.56 7.42
N GLY A 145 -14.28 -6.39 6.81
CA GLY A 145 -15.18 -5.36 7.35
C GLY A 145 -16.60 -5.87 7.57
N GLN A 146 -17.13 -6.63 6.62
CA GLN A 146 -18.42 -7.30 6.77
C GLN A 146 -18.46 -8.25 7.97
N LYS A 147 -17.49 -9.16 8.07
CA LYS A 147 -17.42 -10.11 9.19
C LYS A 147 -17.33 -9.39 10.53
N LEU A 148 -16.62 -8.26 10.60
CA LEU A 148 -16.46 -7.49 11.84
C LEU A 148 -17.78 -6.81 12.24
N GLN A 149 -18.52 -6.24 11.28
CA GLN A 149 -19.84 -5.67 11.55
C GLN A 149 -20.84 -6.75 12.00
N GLU A 150 -20.89 -7.91 11.33
CA GLU A 150 -21.74 -9.04 11.71
C GLU A 150 -21.45 -9.51 13.15
N LYS A 151 -20.16 -9.63 13.53
CA LYS A 151 -19.75 -9.98 14.89
C LYS A 151 -20.18 -8.92 15.91
N THR A 152 -20.05 -7.65 15.56
CA THR A 152 -20.40 -6.53 16.46
C THR A 152 -21.91 -6.45 16.66
N ALA A 153 -22.71 -6.68 15.62
CA ALA A 153 -24.17 -6.74 15.72
C ALA A 153 -24.63 -7.91 16.60
N LYS A 154 -24.06 -9.11 16.41
CA LYS A 154 -24.34 -10.28 17.24
C LYS A 154 -24.01 -10.06 18.72
N ARG A 155 -22.87 -9.42 19.02
CA ARG A 155 -22.47 -9.08 20.40
C ARG A 155 -23.38 -8.05 21.07
N LYS A 156 -23.98 -7.14 20.31
CA LYS A 156 -24.98 -6.20 20.82
C LYS A 156 -26.29 -6.93 21.13
N ALA A 157 -26.78 -7.73 20.19
CA ALA A 157 -28.01 -8.51 20.35
C ALA A 157 -27.94 -9.58 21.48
N SER A 158 -26.76 -9.99 21.91
CA SER A 158 -26.58 -10.92 23.04
C SER A 158 -26.43 -10.23 24.41
N ARG A 159 -26.36 -8.90 24.44
CA ARG A 159 -26.24 -8.11 25.68
C ARG A 159 -27.56 -7.47 26.11
N ASP A 160 -28.53 -7.43 25.21
CA ASP A 160 -29.91 -7.01 25.44
C ASP A 160 -30.77 -8.25 25.77
#